data_AF-A0AAJ2WRQ9-F1
#
_entry.id   AF-A0AAJ2WRQ9-F1
#
_cell.length_a   1.000
_cell.length_b   1.000
_cell.length_c   1.000
_cell.angle_alpha   90.00
_cell.angle_beta   90.00
_cell.angle_gamma   90.00
#
_symmetry.space_group_name_H-M   'P 1'
#
loop_
_entity.id
_entity.type
_entity.pdbx_description
1 polymer ?
#
loop_
_entity_poly.entity_id
_entity_poly.type
_entity_poly.pdbx_seq_one_letter_code
_entity_poly.pdbx_strand_id
1 'polypeptide(L)' 'MVRTLTAVRAARMTPADRVAFADAALAVAGHEVADPVLRAIVEQAARDELTGDEAVAGIRRHVQGTAPQLTRGEPR' A
#
# COMPACT_ATOMS: atom_id res chain seq x y z
N MET A 1 33.31 -12.74 -28.99
CA MET A 1 32.86 -11.46 -28.43
C MET A 1 32.08 -11.74 -27.15
N VAL A 2 32.65 -11.44 -25.98
CA VAL A 2 31.97 -11.61 -24.69
C VAL A 2 31.21 -10.32 -24.38
N ARG A 3 29.89 -10.39 -24.23
CA ARG A 3 29.05 -9.27 -23.80
C ARG A 3 28.99 -9.28 -22.28
N THR A 4 29.62 -8.30 -21.66
CA THR A 4 29.49 -8.03 -20.23
C THR A 4 28.12 -7.41 -19.98
N LEU A 5 27.21 -8.14 -19.34
CA LEU A 5 25.95 -7.59 -18.86
C LEU A 5 26.23 -6.85 -17.55
N THR A 6 26.28 -5.52 -17.59
CA THR A 6 26.33 -4.69 -16.39
C THR A 6 25.03 -4.91 -15.63
N ALA A 7 25.07 -5.72 -14.58
CA ALA A 7 23.92 -5.91 -13.71
C ALA A 7 23.55 -4.56 -13.09
N VAL A 8 22.42 -3.99 -13.51
CA VAL A 8 21.82 -2.86 -12.81
C VAL A 8 21.54 -3.36 -11.39
N ARG A 9 22.27 -2.81 -10.42
CA ARG A 9 22.00 -3.11 -9.01
C ARG A 9 20.58 -2.64 -8.75
N ALA A 10 19.65 -3.58 -8.60
CA ALA A 10 18.30 -3.26 -8.18
C ALA A 10 18.43 -2.46 -6.87
N ALA A 11 18.05 -1.18 -6.93
CA ALA A 11 18.01 -0.35 -5.75
C ALA A 11 17.07 -1.06 -4.77
N ARG A 12 17.56 -1.34 -3.56
CA ARG A 12 16.74 -1.94 -2.52
C ARG A 12 15.72 -0.89 -2.09
N MET A 13 14.52 -0.94 -2.66
CA MET A 13 13.40 -0.13 -2.19
C MET A 13 12.92 -0.68 -0.86
N THR A 14 12.93 0.17 0.16
CA THR A 14 12.30 -0.13 1.44
C THR A 14 10.78 -0.05 1.28
N PRO A 15 10.00 -0.66 2.20
CA PRO A 15 8.55 -0.45 2.26
C PRO A 15 8.17 1.03 2.31
N ALA A 16 8.94 1.84 3.05
CA ALA A 16 8.72 3.28 3.15
C ALA A 16 8.90 3.99 1.79
N ASP A 17 9.89 3.59 0.99
CA ASP A 17 10.12 4.17 -0.34
C ASP A 17 8.96 3.86 -1.29
N ARG A 18 8.38 2.66 -1.20
CA ARG A 18 7.22 2.26 -2.02
C ARG A 18 5.99 3.10 -1.67
N VAL A 19 5.73 3.32 -0.37
CA VAL A 19 4.62 4.16 0.10
C VAL A 19 4.84 5.62 -0.30
N ALA A 20 6.04 6.16 -0.08
CA ALA A 20 6.37 7.54 -0.44
C ALA A 20 6.24 7.80 -1.95
N PHE A 21 6.62 6.82 -2.78
CA PHE A 21 6.42 6.90 -4.23
C PHE A 21 4.92 6.93 -4.59
N ALA A 22 4.10 6.08 -3.98
CA ALA A 22 2.67 6.07 -4.21
C ALA A 22 2.01 7.39 -3.79
N ASP A 23 2.36 7.92 -2.62
CA ASP A 23 1.88 9.22 -2.13
C ASP A 23 2.29 10.36 -3.08
N ALA A 24 3.53 10.37 -3.56
CA ALA A 24 4.00 11.35 -4.52
C ALA A 24 3.23 11.27 -5.85
N ALA A 25 2.98 10.05 -6.36
CA ALA A 25 2.21 9.85 -7.58
C ALA A 25 0.77 10.36 -7.44
N LEU A 26 0.13 10.11 -6.29
CA LEU A 26 -1.19 10.64 -5.97
C LEU A 26 -1.18 12.16 -5.86
N ALA A 27 -0.19 12.74 -5.17
CA ALA A 27 -0.06 14.18 -5.01
C ALA A 27 0.13 14.90 -6.36
N VAL A 28 0.90 14.31 -7.29
CA VAL A 28 1.04 14.81 -8.67
C VAL A 28 -0.31 14.85 -9.40
N ALA A 29 -1.20 13.89 -9.12
CA ALA A 29 -2.56 13.87 -9.63
C ALA A 29 -3.54 14.77 -8.84
N GLY A 30 -3.09 15.46 -7.79
CA GLY A 30 -3.94 16.26 -6.91
C GLY A 30 -4.81 15.43 -5.95
N HIS A 31 -4.41 14.19 -5.68
CA HIS A 31 -5.11 13.25 -4.79
C HIS A 31 -4.29 12.94 -3.55
N GLU A 32 -5.00 12.65 -2.45
CA GLU A 32 -4.43 12.21 -1.18
C GLU A 32 -5.30 11.10 -0.58
N VAL A 33 -4.67 10.09 0.03
CA VAL A 33 -5.37 9.08 0.84
C VAL A 33 -5.45 9.55 2.29
N ALA A 34 -6.61 10.09 2.68
CA ALA A 34 -6.87 10.55 4.05
C ALA A 34 -7.42 9.45 4.98
N ASP A 35 -7.93 8.35 4.42
CA ASP A 35 -8.53 7.27 5.22
C ASP A 35 -7.43 6.42 5.89
N PRO A 36 -7.43 6.31 7.24
CA PRO A 36 -6.40 5.59 7.98
C PRO A 36 -6.42 4.08 7.73
N VAL A 37 -7.57 3.50 7.37
CA VAL A 37 -7.69 2.06 7.06
C VAL A 37 -7.07 1.77 5.71
N LEU A 38 -7.33 2.61 4.69
CA LEU A 38 -6.64 2.47 3.41
C LEU A 38 -5.12 2.61 3.57
N ARG A 39 -4.67 3.57 4.39
CA ARG A 39 -3.24 3.77 4.68
C ARG A 39 -2.61 2.50 5.28
N ALA A 40 -3.25 1.90 6.28
CA ALA A 40 -2.77 0.67 6.91
C ALA A 40 -2.64 -0.49 5.90
N ILE A 41 -3.64 -0.68 5.02
CA ILE A 41 -3.61 -1.74 4.01
C ILE A 41 -2.44 -1.54 3.02
N VAL A 42 -2.21 -0.30 2.58
CA VAL A 42 -1.10 0.04 1.67
C VAL A 42 0.26 -0.20 2.33
N GLU A 43 0.40 0.13 3.61
CA GLU A 43 1.63 -0.14 4.35
C GLU A 43 1.92 -1.63 4.53
N GLN A 44 0.89 -2.44 4.82
CA GLN A 44 1.01 -3.90 4.91
C GLN A 44 1.43 -4.50 3.56
N ALA A 45 0.85 -4.02 2.45
CA ALA A 45 1.26 -4.42 1.11
C ALA A 45 2.72 -4.02 0.81
N ALA A 46 3.15 -2.83 1.24
CA ALA A 46 4.52 -2.37 1.06
C ALA A 46 5.55 -3.20 1.84
N ARG A 47 5.14 -3.81 2.98
CA ARG A 47 5.95 -4.75 3.79
C ARG A 47 5.90 -6.19 3.28
N ASP A 48 5.22 -6.43 2.15
CA ASP A 48 4.98 -7.77 1.59
C ASP A 48 4.18 -8.70 2.56
N GLU A 49 3.41 -8.11 3.49
CA GLU A 49 2.52 -8.82 4.43
C GLU A 49 1.15 -9.14 3.79
N LEU A 50 0.80 -8.41 2.73
CA LEU A 50 -0.37 -8.61 1.88
C LEU A 50 0.10 -8.62 0.42
N THR A 51 -0.46 -9.52 -0.38
CA THR A 51 -0.33 -9.40 -1.83
C THR A 51 -1.12 -8.18 -2.33
N GLY A 52 -0.76 -7.68 -3.52
CA GLY A 52 -1.48 -6.56 -4.12
C GLY A 52 -2.97 -6.84 -4.31
N ASP A 53 -3.33 -8.07 -4.69
CA ASP A 53 -4.72 -8.49 -4.89
C ASP A 53 -5.51 -8.50 -3.58
N GLU A 54 -4.91 -8.98 -2.49
CA GLU A 54 -5.54 -8.95 -1.16
C GLU A 54 -5.71 -7.52 -0.64
N ALA A 55 -4.73 -6.65 -0.89
CA ALA A 55 -4.80 -5.24 -0.56
C ALA A 55 -5.95 -4.54 -1.30
N VAL A 56 -6.08 -4.76 -2.62
CA VAL A 56 -7.19 -4.23 -3.42
C VAL A 56 -8.54 -4.76 -2.93
N ALA A 57 -8.64 -6.06 -2.63
CA ALA A 57 -9.86 -6.64 -2.09
C ALA A 57 -10.23 -6.04 -0.72
N GLY A 58 -9.23 -5.81 0.14
CA GLY A 58 -9.40 -5.16 1.45
C GLY A 58 -9.90 -3.72 1.33
N ILE A 59 -9.26 -2.91 0.47
CA ILE A 59 -9.66 -1.53 0.19
C ILE A 59 -11.08 -1.50 -0.36
N ARG A 60 -11.39 -2.37 -1.34
CA ARG A 60 -12.71 -2.45 -1.97
C ARG A 60 -13.80 -2.77 -0.95
N ARG A 61 -13.56 -3.72 -0.06
CA ARG A 61 -14.48 -4.08 1.04
C ARG A 61 -14.71 -2.92 2.00
N HIS A 62 -13.66 -2.16 2.33
CA HIS A 62 -13.76 -0.99 3.21
C HIS A 62 -14.56 0.14 2.57
N VAL A 63 -14.24 0.51 1.32
CA VAL A 63 -14.95 1.56 0.56
C VAL A 63 -16.42 1.20 0.34
N GLN A 64 -16.74 -0.07 0.15
CA GLN A 64 -18.12 -0.54 -0.03
C GLN A 64 -18.88 -0.74 1.29
N GLY A 65 -18.26 -0.46 2.44
CA GLY A 65 -18.90 -0.66 3.75
C GLY A 65 -19.21 -2.12 4.09
N THR A 66 -18.57 -3.07 3.41
CA THR A 66 -18.73 -4.52 3.66
C THR A 66 -17.72 -5.06 4.67
N ALA A 67 -16.89 -4.20 5.25
CA ALA A 67 -16.04 -4.57 6.37
C ALA A 67 -16.90 -4.75 7.62
N PRO A 68 -16.74 -5.86 8.38
CA PRO A 68 -17.32 -5.95 9.71
C PRO A 68 -16.74 -4.78 10.51
N GLN A 69 -17.63 -3.91 10.98
CA GLN A 69 -17.28 -2.83 11.90
C GLN A 69 -16.62 -3.51 13.10
N LEU A 70 -15.31 -3.34 13.28
CA LEU A 70 -14.66 -3.65 14.54
C LEU A 70 -15.29 -2.70 15.55
N THR A 71 -16.30 -3.21 16.24
CA THR A 71 -17.05 -2.52 17.27
C THR A 71 -16.04 -2.05 18.31
N ARG A 72 -15.75 -0.75 18.28
CA ARG A 72 -15.10 -0.06 19.39
C ARG A 72 -16.02 -0.30 20.58
N GLY A 73 -15.53 -1.07 21.55
CA GLY A 73 -16.30 -1.54 22.70
C GLY A 73 -17.07 -0.41 23.37
N GLU A 74 -18.37 -0.62 23.51
CA GLU A 74 -19.25 0.17 24.37
C GLU A 74 -18.90 -0.15 25.84
N PRO A 75 -18.54 0.84 26.68
CA PRO A 75 -18.58 0.64 28.12
C PRO A 75 -20.02 0.86 28.60
N ARG A 76 -20.53 -0.13 29.36
CA ARG A 76 -21.77 -0.02 30.16
C ARG A 76 -21.60 0.98 31.30
#